data_AF-A0A9D0N2F4-F1
#
_entry.id   AF-A0A9D0N2F4-F1
#
_cell.length_a   1.000
_cell.length_b   1.000
_cell.length_c   1.000
_cell.angle_alpha   90.00
_cell.angle_beta   90.00
_cell.angle_gamma   90.00
#
_symmetry.space_group_name_H-M   'P 1'
#
loop_
_entity.id
_entity.type
_entity.pdbx_description
1 polymer ?
#
loop_
_entity_poly.entity_id
_entity_poly.type
_entity_poly.pdbx_seq_one_letter_code
_entity_poly.pdbx_strand_id
1 'polypeptide(L)'
;MSHYFGLNEIKEKLIIVSGLALSGEEFCKRYNMGSEEYNKTYNVNDYTKLTKLVISNNLIEIAVKIRCLVDDLKSQKIQVNFGSKIRIFNSGQCADGNSKEKNFRFICNKIIHAEKFNLDFIGNKSYHQDMVWWSGEITLAGKYKGENWGFFFSVLDWSDQIMEFLKIAEGNIIKSQSNSCDLQMHS
;
A
#
# COMPACT_ATOMS: atom_id res chain seq x y z
N MET A 1 -0.62 15.94 -19.45
CA MET A 1 -0.97 14.97 -18.38
C MET A 1 -2.49 14.97 -18.27
N SER A 2 -3.16 13.84 -18.03
CA SER A 2 -4.64 13.78 -18.12
C SER A 2 -5.35 14.25 -16.85
N HIS A 3 -4.67 14.12 -15.70
CA HIS A 3 -5.18 14.49 -14.38
C HIS A 3 -4.08 15.17 -13.55
N TYR A 4 -4.45 16.11 -12.70
CA TYR A 4 -3.52 16.70 -11.72
C TYR A 4 -3.22 15.69 -10.60
N PHE A 5 -1.94 15.44 -10.31
CA PHE A 5 -1.56 14.55 -9.22
C PHE A 5 -1.15 15.34 -7.98
N GLY A 6 -1.97 15.28 -6.93
CA GLY A 6 -1.66 15.86 -5.63
C GLY A 6 -0.58 15.05 -4.91
N LEU A 7 0.70 15.39 -5.12
CA LEU A 7 1.81 14.66 -4.50
C LEU A 7 1.75 14.68 -2.97
N ASN A 8 1.34 15.81 -2.38
CA ASN A 8 1.17 15.94 -0.94
C ASN A 8 0.07 15.02 -0.39
N GLU A 9 -1.02 14.86 -1.14
CA GLU A 9 -2.10 13.95 -0.76
C GLU A 9 -1.64 12.48 -0.77
N ILE A 10 -0.84 12.10 -1.77
CA ILE A 10 -0.25 10.75 -1.82
C ILE A 10 0.71 10.56 -0.63
N LYS A 11 1.58 11.55 -0.35
CA LYS A 11 2.52 11.52 0.79
C LYS A 11 1.79 11.43 2.13
N GLU A 12 0.69 12.15 2.32
CA GLU A 12 -0.14 12.08 3.53
C GLU A 12 -0.68 10.67 3.75
N LYS A 13 -1.26 10.05 2.70
CA LYS A 13 -1.79 8.69 2.79
C LYS A 13 -0.69 7.66 3.06
N LEU A 14 0.50 7.83 2.48
CA LEU A 14 1.68 7.00 2.77
C LEU A 14 2.09 7.10 4.24
N ILE A 15 2.09 8.30 4.82
CA ILE A 15 2.36 8.50 6.24
C ILE A 15 1.33 7.76 7.11
N ILE A 16 0.03 7.83 6.75
CA ILE A 16 -1.03 7.15 7.50
C ILE A 16 -0.82 5.63 7.50
N VAL A 17 -0.61 5.01 6.33
CA VAL A 17 -0.47 3.54 6.24
C VAL A 17 0.82 3.06 6.89
N SER A 18 1.94 3.79 6.70
CA SER A 18 3.21 3.44 7.34
C SER A 18 3.17 3.64 8.86
N GLY A 19 2.50 4.70 9.34
CA GLY A 19 2.32 4.94 10.76
C GLY A 19 1.52 3.83 11.45
N LEU A 20 0.44 3.36 10.83
CA LEU A 20 -0.34 2.22 11.34
C LEU A 20 0.46 0.91 11.32
N ALA A 21 1.24 0.67 10.26
CA ALA A 21 2.07 -0.53 10.17
C ALA A 21 3.15 -0.57 11.26
N LEU A 22 3.74 0.59 11.59
CA LEU A 22 4.79 0.70 12.63
C LEU A 22 4.24 0.68 14.06
N SER A 23 3.00 1.14 14.27
CA SER A 23 2.45 1.36 15.62
C SER A 23 1.53 0.24 16.14
N GLY A 24 1.23 -0.78 15.34
CA GLY A 24 0.23 -1.79 15.66
C GLY A 24 0.42 -2.43 17.04
N GLU A 25 1.62 -2.91 17.36
CA GLU A 25 1.92 -3.56 18.63
C GLU A 25 1.73 -2.60 19.82
N GLU A 26 2.34 -1.42 19.76
CA GLU A 26 2.33 -0.45 20.86
C GLU A 26 0.93 0.13 21.10
N PHE A 27 0.17 0.32 20.03
CA PHE A 27 -1.23 0.71 20.10
C PHE A 27 -2.07 -0.36 20.82
N CYS A 28 -1.97 -1.63 20.40
CA CYS A 28 -2.70 -2.72 21.04
C CYS A 28 -2.29 -2.91 22.51
N LYS A 29 -1.00 -2.75 22.85
CA LYS A 29 -0.51 -2.74 24.24
C LYS A 29 -1.17 -1.67 25.08
N ARG A 30 -1.15 -0.43 24.58
CA ARG A 30 -1.65 0.73 25.32
C ARG A 30 -3.14 0.61 25.67
N TYR A 31 -3.92 -0.03 24.81
CA TYR A 31 -5.37 -0.16 24.96
C TYR A 31 -5.83 -1.57 25.38
N ASN A 32 -4.91 -2.49 25.68
CA ASN A 32 -5.20 -3.89 26.02
C ASN A 32 -6.14 -4.57 25.00
N MET A 33 -5.94 -4.30 23.71
CA MET A 33 -6.79 -4.85 22.66
C MET A 33 -6.60 -6.36 22.58
N GLY A 34 -7.66 -7.12 22.84
CA GLY A 34 -7.65 -8.58 22.71
C GLY A 34 -8.16 -9.32 23.95
N SER A 35 -7.89 -8.84 25.17
CA SER A 35 -8.41 -9.52 26.36
C SER A 35 -9.88 -9.14 26.58
N GLU A 36 -10.80 -10.11 26.45
CA GLU A 36 -12.24 -9.90 26.67
C GLU A 36 -12.53 -9.27 28.05
N GLU A 37 -11.72 -9.58 29.06
CA GLU A 37 -11.87 -9.09 30.44
C GLU A 37 -11.34 -7.66 30.67
N TYR A 38 -10.54 -7.07 29.76
CA TYR A 38 -9.92 -5.75 29.96
C TYR A 38 -10.06 -4.78 28.78
N ASN A 39 -10.98 -5.03 27.84
CA ASN A 39 -11.28 -4.11 26.74
C ASN A 39 -11.76 -2.75 27.29
N LYS A 40 -10.87 -1.75 27.32
CA LYS A 40 -11.20 -0.41 27.86
C LYS A 40 -11.89 0.51 26.85
N THR A 41 -11.66 0.31 25.54
CA THR A 41 -12.13 1.27 24.52
C THR A 41 -12.51 0.63 23.18
N TYR A 42 -11.74 -0.36 22.71
CA TYR A 42 -12.03 -1.07 21.46
C TYR A 42 -11.87 -2.57 21.68
N ASN A 43 -12.80 -3.36 21.14
CA ASN A 43 -12.62 -4.81 21.07
C ASN A 43 -11.80 -5.17 19.82
N VAL A 44 -11.33 -6.42 19.74
CA VAL A 44 -10.49 -6.89 18.63
C VAL A 44 -11.20 -6.80 17.28
N ASN A 45 -12.51 -7.03 17.23
CA ASN A 45 -13.29 -6.97 16.00
C ASN A 45 -13.36 -5.54 15.45
N ASP A 46 -13.55 -4.55 16.32
CA ASP A 46 -13.58 -3.13 15.94
C ASP A 46 -12.21 -2.68 15.46
N TYR A 47 -11.14 -3.05 16.18
CA TYR A 47 -9.78 -2.78 15.74
C TYR A 47 -9.47 -3.40 14.37
N THR A 48 -9.80 -4.67 14.16
CA THR A 48 -9.57 -5.36 12.88
C THR A 48 -10.38 -4.71 11.75
N LYS A 49 -11.66 -4.38 11.98
CA LYS A 49 -12.51 -3.72 10.99
C LYS A 49 -12.01 -2.31 10.64
N LEU A 50 -11.69 -1.50 11.63
CA LEU A 50 -11.20 -0.13 11.43
C LEU A 50 -9.84 -0.12 10.73
N THR A 51 -8.91 -0.97 11.18
CA THR A 51 -7.60 -1.11 10.51
C THR A 51 -7.80 -1.55 9.06
N LYS A 52 -8.65 -2.55 8.81
CA LYS A 52 -8.95 -2.99 7.44
C LYS A 52 -9.55 -1.86 6.59
N LEU A 53 -10.51 -1.10 7.13
CA LEU A 53 -11.13 0.02 6.45
C LEU A 53 -10.10 1.08 6.05
N VAL A 54 -9.29 1.55 7.01
CA VAL A 54 -8.29 2.61 6.79
C VAL A 54 -7.22 2.14 5.80
N ILE A 55 -6.70 0.94 6.00
CA ILE A 55 -5.61 0.40 5.18
C ILE A 55 -6.08 0.10 3.76
N SER A 56 -7.23 -0.57 3.58
CA SER A 56 -7.75 -0.89 2.24
C SER A 56 -8.03 0.37 1.41
N ASN A 57 -8.70 1.36 2.00
CA ASN A 57 -9.07 2.60 1.30
C ASN A 57 -7.83 3.42 0.90
N ASN A 58 -6.87 3.60 1.81
CA ASN A 58 -5.67 4.36 1.47
C ASN A 58 -4.81 3.63 0.43
N LEU A 59 -4.66 2.31 0.54
CA LEU A 59 -3.86 1.54 -0.41
C LEU A 59 -4.43 1.54 -1.82
N ILE A 60 -5.76 1.39 -1.98
CA ILE A 60 -6.37 1.41 -3.32
C ILE A 60 -6.22 2.80 -3.96
N GLU A 61 -6.42 3.88 -3.19
CA GLU A 61 -6.27 5.24 -3.70
C GLU A 61 -4.82 5.55 -4.09
N ILE A 62 -3.85 5.22 -3.23
CA ILE A 62 -2.42 5.37 -3.54
C ILE A 62 -2.09 4.53 -4.78
N ALA A 63 -2.52 3.27 -4.83
CA ALA A 63 -2.22 2.36 -5.94
C ALA A 63 -2.71 2.91 -7.28
N VAL A 64 -3.96 3.38 -7.34
CA VAL A 64 -4.53 3.99 -8.56
C VAL A 64 -3.75 5.24 -8.95
N LYS A 65 -3.52 6.17 -8.01
CA LYS A 65 -2.82 7.43 -8.31
C LYS A 65 -1.40 7.21 -8.80
N ILE A 66 -0.64 6.35 -8.12
CA ILE A 66 0.73 6.01 -8.52
C ILE A 66 0.75 5.25 -9.85
N ARG A 67 -0.18 4.32 -10.07
CA ARG A 67 -0.29 3.57 -11.33
C ARG A 67 -0.51 4.52 -12.52
N CYS A 68 -1.47 5.45 -12.39
CA CYS A 68 -1.76 6.46 -13.40
C CYS A 68 -0.59 7.40 -13.61
N LEU A 69 0.02 7.91 -12.53
CA LEU A 69 1.18 8.80 -12.61
C LEU A 69 2.35 8.16 -13.37
N VAL A 70 2.67 6.90 -13.06
CA VAL A 70 3.73 6.16 -13.76
C VAL A 70 3.42 5.97 -15.24
N ASP A 71 2.17 5.65 -15.58
CA ASP A 71 1.76 5.46 -16.98
C ASP A 71 1.78 6.80 -17.75
N ASP A 72 1.41 7.91 -17.11
CA ASP A 72 1.49 9.27 -17.66
C ASP A 72 2.94 9.74 -17.88
N LEU A 73 3.86 9.42 -16.97
CA LEU A 73 5.28 9.71 -17.17
C LEU A 73 5.87 8.86 -18.32
N LYS A 74 5.50 7.59 -18.39
CA LYS A 74 5.93 6.69 -19.47
C LYS A 74 5.41 7.11 -20.85
N SER A 75 4.16 7.54 -20.95
CA SER A 75 3.58 8.01 -22.23
C SER A 75 4.31 9.26 -22.75
N GLN A 76 4.86 10.07 -21.85
CA GLN A 76 5.71 11.22 -22.15
C GLN A 76 7.19 10.85 -22.38
N LYS A 77 7.52 9.56 -22.43
CA LYS A 77 8.88 9.02 -22.57
C LYS A 77 9.84 9.44 -21.44
N ILE A 78 9.30 9.81 -20.27
CA ILE A 78 10.11 10.08 -19.08
C ILE A 78 10.48 8.74 -18.45
N GLN A 79 11.78 8.52 -18.24
CA GLN A 79 12.27 7.30 -17.62
C GLN A 79 11.83 7.24 -16.14
N VAL A 80 11.20 6.13 -15.76
CA VAL A 80 10.79 5.86 -14.39
C VAL A 80 11.74 4.85 -13.78
N ASN A 81 12.39 5.22 -12.67
CA ASN A 81 13.14 4.29 -11.85
C ASN A 81 12.18 3.58 -10.89
N PHE A 82 12.12 2.25 -10.99
CA PHE A 82 11.26 1.41 -10.15
C PHE A 82 11.90 0.99 -8.83
N GLY A 83 13.13 1.41 -8.56
CA GLY A 83 13.86 1.06 -7.34
C GLY A 83 14.25 -0.41 -7.29
N SER A 84 14.54 -0.88 -6.07
CA SER A 84 14.85 -2.27 -5.79
C SER A 84 13.62 -3.17 -5.87
N LYS A 85 13.80 -4.50 -5.85
CA LYS A 85 12.66 -5.42 -5.78
C LYS A 85 12.09 -5.44 -4.37
N ILE A 86 10.78 -5.27 -4.23
CA ILE A 86 10.06 -5.50 -2.98
C ILE A 86 10.08 -6.99 -2.70
N ARG A 87 10.35 -7.36 -1.45
CA ARG A 87 10.29 -8.76 -1.04
C ARG A 87 8.82 -9.19 -1.04
N ILE A 88 8.52 -10.18 -1.87
CA ILE A 88 7.20 -10.79 -1.95
C ILE A 88 7.37 -12.26 -1.59
N PHE A 89 6.54 -12.73 -0.67
CA PHE A 89 6.54 -14.11 -0.24
C PHE A 89 5.30 -14.81 -0.82
N ASN A 90 5.51 -15.98 -1.42
CA ASN A 90 4.45 -16.72 -2.10
C ASN A 90 3.60 -17.45 -1.05
N SER A 91 2.35 -17.02 -0.88
CA SER A 91 1.33 -17.84 -0.21
C SER A 91 0.77 -18.84 -1.21
N GLY A 92 1.48 -19.96 -1.38
CA GLY A 92 1.09 -21.05 -2.28
C GLY A 92 1.59 -20.90 -3.72
N GLN A 93 1.61 -22.02 -4.45
CA GLN A 93 2.10 -22.16 -5.83
C GLN A 93 1.25 -21.40 -6.86
N CYS A 94 1.23 -20.07 -6.79
CA CYS A 94 0.40 -19.23 -7.66
C CYS A 94 1.26 -18.40 -8.63
N ALA A 95 0.72 -18.15 -9.82
CA ALA A 95 1.40 -17.83 -11.09
C ALA A 95 2.40 -16.65 -11.07
N ASP A 96 2.25 -15.70 -10.15
CA ASP A 96 3.06 -14.48 -10.12
C ASP A 96 4.27 -14.53 -9.16
N GLY A 97 4.41 -15.62 -8.41
CA GLY A 97 5.54 -15.79 -7.49
C GLY A 97 6.91 -15.79 -8.20
N ASN A 98 6.90 -16.10 -9.50
CA ASN A 98 8.06 -16.11 -10.40
C ASN A 98 8.19 -14.84 -11.25
N SER A 99 7.34 -13.82 -11.06
CA SER A 99 7.46 -12.56 -11.79
C SER A 99 8.85 -11.96 -11.56
N LYS A 100 9.54 -11.61 -12.67
CA LYS A 100 10.83 -10.93 -12.62
C LYS A 100 10.69 -9.49 -12.09
N GLU A 101 9.52 -8.90 -12.26
CA GLU A 101 9.19 -7.54 -11.83
C GLU A 101 8.32 -7.59 -10.57
N LYS A 102 8.94 -7.30 -9.43
CA LYS A 102 8.32 -7.22 -8.10
C LYS A 102 8.55 -5.82 -7.52
N ASN A 103 8.26 -4.78 -8.29
CA ASN A 103 8.41 -3.39 -7.88
C ASN A 103 7.09 -2.79 -7.37
N PHE A 104 7.12 -1.57 -6.85
CA PHE A 104 5.92 -0.90 -6.34
C PHE A 104 4.78 -0.80 -7.37
N ARG A 105 5.09 -0.57 -8.67
CA ARG A 105 4.09 -0.50 -9.74
C ARG A 105 3.38 -1.83 -9.96
N PHE A 106 4.12 -2.93 -9.91
CA PHE A 106 3.55 -4.27 -9.95
C PHE A 106 2.57 -4.47 -8.79
N ILE A 107 2.95 -4.08 -7.57
CA ILE A 107 2.07 -4.17 -6.40
C ILE A 107 0.84 -3.27 -6.55
N CYS A 108 0.98 -2.02 -7.05
CA CYS A 108 -0.19 -1.17 -7.34
C CYS A 108 -1.19 -1.89 -8.26
N ASN A 109 -0.69 -2.52 -9.32
CA ASN A 109 -1.54 -3.27 -10.25
C ASN A 109 -2.24 -4.45 -9.56
N LYS A 110 -1.57 -5.13 -8.64
CA LYS A 110 -2.16 -6.25 -7.89
C LYS A 110 -3.18 -5.78 -6.85
N ILE A 111 -2.95 -4.66 -6.17
CA ILE A 111 -3.93 -4.02 -5.27
C ILE A 111 -5.22 -3.69 -6.03
N ILE A 112 -5.11 -3.06 -7.22
CA ILE A 112 -6.26 -2.64 -8.03
C ILE A 112 -7.12 -3.82 -8.50
N HIS A 113 -6.51 -4.96 -8.75
CA HIS A 113 -7.18 -6.14 -9.30
C HIS A 113 -7.36 -7.29 -8.30
N ALA A 114 -7.13 -7.05 -7.02
CA ALA A 114 -7.28 -8.08 -5.98
C ALA A 114 -8.75 -8.46 -5.80
N GLU A 115 -9.05 -9.76 -5.80
CA GLU A 115 -10.34 -10.30 -5.37
C GLU A 115 -10.37 -10.53 -3.86
N LYS A 116 -9.19 -10.73 -3.25
CA LYS A 116 -9.01 -10.90 -1.81
C LYS A 116 -7.95 -9.95 -1.29
N PHE A 117 -8.28 -9.29 -0.19
CA PHE A 117 -7.44 -8.37 0.54
C PHE A 117 -7.52 -8.70 2.03
N ASN A 118 -6.43 -9.20 2.59
CA ASN A 118 -6.34 -9.62 3.99
C ASN A 118 -5.18 -8.93 4.68
N LEU A 119 -5.44 -8.41 5.87
CA LEU A 119 -4.41 -7.94 6.78
C LEU A 119 -3.86 -9.13 7.55
N ASP A 120 -2.54 -9.22 7.68
CA ASP A 120 -1.89 -10.28 8.43
C ASP A 120 -1.74 -9.85 9.90
N PHE A 121 -2.54 -10.45 10.77
CA PHE A 121 -2.49 -10.18 12.22
C PHE A 121 -1.55 -11.17 12.91
N ILE A 122 -0.72 -10.64 13.80
CA ILE A 122 0.24 -11.41 14.60
C ILE A 122 -0.01 -11.15 16.08
N GLY A 123 0.47 -12.07 16.92
CA GLY A 123 0.53 -11.91 18.37
C GLY A 123 1.90 -12.30 18.88
N ASN A 124 2.15 -12.11 20.18
CA ASN A 124 3.41 -12.50 20.81
C ASN A 124 3.12 -13.37 22.03
N LYS A 125 3.91 -14.44 22.18
CA LYS A 125 3.80 -15.40 23.28
C LYS A 125 4.02 -14.77 24.66
N SER A 126 4.67 -13.61 24.71
CA SER A 126 4.87 -12.82 25.94
C SER A 126 3.64 -12.02 26.37
N TYR A 127 2.60 -11.95 25.54
CA TYR A 127 1.33 -11.28 25.85
C TYR A 127 0.19 -12.28 26.00
N HIS A 128 -0.99 -11.78 26.38
CA HIS A 128 -2.21 -12.58 26.40
C HIS A 128 -2.48 -13.18 25.01
N GLN A 129 -2.98 -14.42 24.96
CA GLN A 129 -3.19 -15.16 23.70
C GLN A 129 -4.12 -14.45 22.71
N ASP A 130 -5.07 -13.66 23.23
CA ASP A 130 -6.03 -12.92 22.41
C ASP A 130 -5.50 -11.57 21.94
N MET A 131 -4.32 -11.16 22.39
CA MET A 131 -3.69 -9.90 22.00
C MET A 131 -3.01 -10.03 20.65
N VAL A 132 -3.68 -9.50 19.62
CA VAL A 132 -3.20 -9.49 18.24
C VAL A 132 -3.20 -8.09 17.66
N TRP A 133 -2.24 -7.82 16.78
CA TRP A 133 -2.13 -6.55 16.04
C TRP A 133 -1.77 -6.82 14.58
N TRP A 134 -2.03 -5.85 13.73
CA TRP A 134 -1.63 -5.93 12.33
C TRP A 134 -0.10 -5.84 12.20
N SER A 135 0.53 -6.77 11.48
CA SER A 135 1.99 -6.84 11.33
C SER A 135 2.58 -5.78 10.40
N GLY A 136 1.74 -5.03 9.68
CA GLY A 136 2.19 -4.20 8.56
C GLY A 136 2.24 -4.96 7.22
N GLU A 137 1.91 -6.25 7.20
CA GLU A 137 1.89 -7.08 5.99
C GLU A 137 0.46 -7.29 5.47
N ILE A 138 0.36 -7.47 4.16
CA ILE A 138 -0.92 -7.69 3.48
C ILE A 138 -0.79 -8.87 2.53
N THR A 139 -1.77 -9.76 2.62
CA THR A 139 -1.99 -10.83 1.65
C THR A 139 -3.02 -10.40 0.60
N LEU A 140 -2.60 -10.40 -0.66
CA LEU A 140 -3.44 -10.18 -1.83
C LEU A 140 -3.63 -11.48 -2.61
N ALA A 141 -4.81 -11.67 -3.18
CA ALA A 141 -5.04 -12.71 -4.17
C ALA A 141 -6.11 -12.31 -5.19
N GLY A 142 -6.07 -12.95 -6.35
CA GLY A 142 -7.06 -12.75 -7.42
C GLY A 142 -6.84 -13.70 -8.58
N LYS A 143 -7.47 -13.40 -9.71
CA LYS A 143 -7.36 -14.18 -10.94
C LYS A 143 -6.90 -13.33 -12.11
N TYR A 144 -6.11 -13.91 -13.00
CA TYR A 144 -5.75 -13.30 -14.28
C TYR A 144 -5.69 -14.37 -15.36
N LYS A 145 -6.46 -14.18 -16.46
CA LYS A 145 -6.55 -15.14 -17.57
C LYS A 145 -6.82 -16.60 -17.13
N GLY A 146 -7.61 -16.77 -16.07
CA GLY A 146 -7.97 -18.09 -15.53
C GLY A 146 -6.98 -18.66 -14.51
N GLU A 147 -5.81 -18.06 -14.33
CA GLU A 147 -4.84 -18.48 -13.32
C GLU A 147 -5.02 -17.70 -12.01
N ASN A 148 -4.95 -18.42 -10.88
CA ASN A 148 -4.96 -17.81 -9.56
C ASN A 148 -3.58 -17.23 -9.24
N TRP A 149 -3.57 -16.04 -8.65
CA TRP A 149 -2.39 -15.43 -8.08
C TRP A 149 -2.63 -15.08 -6.61
N GLY A 150 -1.58 -15.17 -5.79
CA GLY A 150 -1.63 -14.87 -4.36
C GLY A 150 -0.25 -14.68 -3.79
N PHE A 151 -0.08 -13.65 -2.95
CA PHE A 151 1.18 -13.36 -2.27
C PHE A 151 0.95 -12.39 -1.11
N PHE A 152 1.94 -12.27 -0.23
CA PHE A 152 1.98 -11.21 0.77
C PHE A 152 3.22 -10.33 0.64
N PHE A 153 3.10 -9.09 1.09
CA PHE A 153 4.15 -8.07 1.02
C PHE A 153 4.10 -7.11 2.22
N SER A 154 5.24 -6.48 2.52
CA SER A 154 5.38 -5.42 3.52
C SER A 154 4.84 -4.10 2.97
N VAL A 155 3.87 -3.50 3.66
CA VAL A 155 3.37 -2.15 3.31
C VAL A 155 4.46 -1.10 3.46
N LEU A 156 5.36 -1.27 4.42
CA LEU A 156 6.47 -0.34 4.65
C LEU A 156 7.44 -0.32 3.46
N ASP A 157 7.89 -1.50 3.01
CA ASP A 157 8.80 -1.62 1.87
C ASP A 157 8.17 -1.01 0.60
N TRP A 158 6.86 -1.23 0.42
CA TRP A 158 6.12 -0.67 -0.70
C TRP A 158 5.98 0.85 -0.60
N SER A 159 5.65 1.37 0.58
CA SER A 159 5.54 2.81 0.84
C SER A 159 6.88 3.53 0.64
N ASP A 160 7.97 2.95 1.13
CA ASP A 160 9.32 3.52 1.03
C ASP A 160 9.76 3.65 -0.43
N GLN A 161 9.50 2.62 -1.25
CA GLN A 161 9.80 2.69 -2.68
C GLN A 161 8.97 3.74 -3.42
N ILE A 162 7.69 3.91 -3.05
CA ILE A 162 6.86 4.96 -3.62
C ILE A 162 7.39 6.33 -3.21
N MET A 163 7.76 6.52 -1.94
CA MET A 163 8.33 7.78 -1.46
C MET A 163 9.63 8.12 -2.17
N GLU A 164 10.52 7.15 -2.38
CA GLU A 164 11.75 7.32 -3.15
C GLU A 164 11.45 7.70 -4.61
N PHE A 165 10.52 6.99 -5.26
CA PHE A 165 10.06 7.32 -6.61
C PHE A 165 9.53 8.76 -6.69
N LEU A 166 8.64 9.15 -5.77
CA LEU A 166 8.05 10.49 -5.75
C LEU A 166 9.13 11.56 -5.58
N LYS A 167 10.11 11.34 -4.69
CA LYS A 167 11.23 12.27 -4.47
C LYS A 167 12.08 12.47 -5.72
N ILE A 168 12.37 11.39 -6.44
CA ILE A 168 13.18 11.45 -7.67
C ILE A 168 12.39 12.06 -8.83
N ALA A 169 11.10 11.73 -8.93
CA ALA A 169 10.25 12.13 -10.05
C ALA A 169 9.63 13.53 -9.88
N GLU A 170 9.64 14.13 -8.68
CA GLU A 170 8.91 15.36 -8.34
C GLU A 170 9.12 16.49 -9.35
N GLY A 171 10.37 16.79 -9.73
CA GLY A 171 10.67 17.84 -10.70
C GLY A 171 10.08 17.56 -12.10
N ASN A 172 10.13 16.30 -12.55
CA ASN A 172 9.53 15.89 -13.82
C ASN A 172 8.01 15.94 -13.77
N ILE A 173 7.42 15.57 -12.62
CA ILE A 173 5.98 15.61 -12.42
C ILE A 173 5.52 17.06 -12.46
N ILE A 174 6.10 17.95 -11.64
CA ILE A 174 5.76 19.38 -11.61
C ILE A 174 5.85 19.99 -13.02
N LYS A 175 6.97 19.76 -13.72
CA LYS A 175 7.14 20.24 -15.09
C LYS A 175 6.08 19.69 -16.05
N SER A 176 5.73 18.41 -15.93
CA SER A 176 4.68 17.78 -16.73
C SER A 176 3.29 18.38 -16.46
N GLN A 177 2.97 18.68 -15.19
CA GLN A 177 1.69 19.29 -14.83
C GLN A 177 1.61 20.74 -15.32
N SER A 178 2.67 21.54 -15.14
CA SER A 178 2.71 22.94 -15.61
C SER A 178 2.63 23.08 -17.14
N ASN A 179 3.05 22.06 -17.88
CA ASN A 179 2.94 22.02 -19.34
C ASN A 179 1.59 21.48 -19.84
N SER A 180 0.63 21.25 -18.95
CA SER A 180 -0.70 20.82 -19.33
C SER A 180 -1.47 21.97 -20.00
N CYS A 181 -2.06 21.71 -21.17
CA CYS A 181 -2.67 22.75 -22.02
C CYS A 181 -3.75 23.55 -21.30
N ASP A 182 -4.56 22.89 -20.47
CA ASP A 182 -5.62 23.49 -19.65
C ASP A 182 -5.08 24.51 -18.63
N LEU A 183 -3.88 24.30 -18.07
CA LEU A 183 -3.24 25.26 -17.18
C LEU A 183 -2.58 26.42 -17.94
N GLN A 184 -2.10 26.16 -19.16
CA GLN A 184 -1.51 27.18 -20.04
C GLN A 184 -2.55 28.12 -20.66
N MET A 185 -3.79 27.66 -20.87
CA MET A 185 -4.85 28.50 -21.45
C MET A 185 -5.31 29.66 -20.54
N HIS A 186 -4.90 29.64 -19.26
CA HIS A 186 -5.30 30.63 -18.26
C HIS A 186 -4.10 31.33 -17.58
N SER A 187 -2.90 31.21 -18.14
CA SER A 187 -1.69 31.95 -17.71
C SER A 187 -1.28 33.01 -18.73
#